data_AF-A0A9X2CQW8-F1
#
_entry.id   AF-A0A9X2CQW8-F1
#
_cell.length_a   1.000
_cell.length_b   1.000
_cell.length_c   1.000
_cell.angle_alpha   90.00
_cell.angle_beta   90.00
_cell.angle_gamma   90.00
#
_symmetry.space_group_name_H-M   'P 1'
#
loop_
_entity.id
_entity.type
_entity.pdbx_description
1 polymer ?
#
loop_
_entity_poly.entity_id
_entity_poly.type
_entity_poly.pdbx_seq_one_letter_code
_entity_poly.pdbx_strand_id
1 'polypeptide(L)'
;MNKIKLLWNKFCDIFGIMSREKKNISKRALSFRHSDSSLTSERVGVIISNRKDSVNLAEAVRSLRHNVKASFKVSDSTKGKINRLEKA
;
A
#
# COMPACT_ATOMS: atom_id res chain seq x y z
N MET A 1 -15.70 37.35 16.00
CA MET A 1 -15.66 36.09 15.21
C MET A 1 -15.70 36.43 13.73
N ASN A 2 -14.66 36.11 12.97
CA ASN A 2 -14.53 36.52 11.56
C ASN A 2 -15.52 35.75 10.66
N LYS A 3 -16.40 36.47 9.97
CA LYS A 3 -17.39 35.93 9.01
C LYS A 3 -16.79 34.96 7.99
N ILE A 4 -15.55 35.22 7.58
CA ILE A 4 -14.80 34.39 6.61
C ILE A 4 -14.58 32.97 7.14
N LYS A 5 -14.25 32.78 8.43
CA LYS A 5 -14.06 31.45 9.03
C LYS A 5 -15.36 30.63 9.05
N LEU A 6 -16.49 31.29 9.27
CA LEU A 6 -17.81 30.64 9.34
C LEU A 6 -18.27 30.15 7.95
N LEU A 7 -18.01 30.96 6.93
CA LEU A 7 -18.27 30.63 5.52
C LEU A 7 -17.41 29.46 5.04
N TRP A 8 -16.13 29.44 5.43
CA TRP A 8 -15.22 28.35 5.07
C TRP A 8 -15.64 27.01 5.68
N ASN A 9 -16.05 27.00 6.95
CA ASN A 9 -16.52 25.79 7.63
C ASN A 9 -17.80 25.23 6.97
N LYS A 10 -18.78 26.10 6.66
CA LYS A 10 -20.00 25.68 5.93
C LYS A 10 -19.68 25.11 4.55
N PHE A 11 -18.71 25.70 3.84
CA PHE A 11 -18.31 25.22 2.53
C PHE A 11 -17.67 23.83 2.62
N CYS A 12 -16.78 23.61 3.59
CA CYS A 12 -16.17 22.30 3.83
C CYS A 12 -17.19 21.21 4.20
N ASP A 13 -18.22 21.56 4.98
CA ASP A 13 -19.32 20.64 5.34
C ASP A 13 -20.18 20.26 4.13
N ILE A 14 -20.57 21.24 3.31
CA ILE A 14 -21.44 21.01 2.13
C ILE A 14 -20.74 20.14 1.08
N PHE A 15 -19.44 20.37 0.86
CA PHE A 15 -18.68 19.63 -0.16
C PHE A 15 -18.02 18.35 0.37
N GLY A 16 -18.26 17.98 1.63
CA GLY A 16 -17.68 16.77 2.22
C GLY A 16 -16.16 16.74 2.15
N ILE A 17 -15.51 17.92 2.13
CA ILE A 17 -14.06 18.06 2.12
C ILE A 17 -13.62 17.86 3.57
N MET A 18 -13.72 16.61 4.03
CA MET A 18 -13.04 16.20 5.24
C MET A 18 -11.57 16.51 5.00
N SER A 19 -11.04 17.49 5.74
CA SER A 19 -9.61 17.71 5.88
C SER A 19 -9.03 16.34 6.19
N ARG A 20 -8.38 15.73 5.19
CA ARG A 20 -7.66 14.47 5.36
C ARG A 20 -6.50 14.84 6.26
N GLU A 21 -6.73 14.84 7.56
CA GLU A 21 -5.65 14.72 8.53
C GLU A 21 -4.76 13.62 7.99
N LYS A 22 -3.53 13.98 7.66
CA LYS A 22 -2.46 13.03 7.42
C LYS A 22 -2.29 12.30 8.74
N LYS A 23 -3.17 11.34 9.03
CA LYS A 23 -2.93 10.31 10.03
C LYS A 23 -1.58 9.76 9.60
N ASN A 24 -0.56 10.06 10.38
CA ASN A 24 0.73 9.43 10.24
C ASN A 24 0.42 7.94 10.36
N ILE A 25 0.32 7.27 9.21
CA ILE A 25 0.16 5.84 9.15
C ILE A 25 1.46 5.34 9.73
N SER A 26 1.46 5.07 11.03
CA SER A 26 2.51 4.32 11.71
C SER A 26 2.70 3.09 10.86
N LYS A 27 3.80 3.05 10.09
CA LYS A 27 4.10 1.90 9.24
C LYS A 27 4.16 0.71 10.18
N ARG A 28 3.17 -0.18 10.09
CA ARG A 28 3.14 -1.38 10.92
C ARG A 28 4.40 -2.16 10.59
N ALA A 29 5.18 -2.54 11.61
CA ALA A 29 6.30 -3.45 11.40
C ALA A 29 5.72 -4.78 10.90
N LEU A 30 5.92 -5.06 9.62
CA LEU A 30 5.46 -6.31 8.99
C LEU A 30 6.52 -7.37 9.29
N SER A 31 6.28 -8.22 10.30
CA SER A 31 7.07 -9.42 10.52
C SER A 31 6.51 -10.56 9.68
N PHE A 32 7.24 -11.00 8.66
CA PHE A 32 6.84 -12.09 7.75
C PHE A 32 7.11 -13.48 8.35
N ARG A 33 6.65 -13.72 9.58
CA ARG A 33 6.97 -14.92 10.37
C ARG A 33 6.44 -16.25 9.78
N HIS A 34 5.62 -16.18 8.72
CA HIS A 34 4.90 -17.32 8.10
C HIS A 34 5.11 -17.41 6.58
N SER A 35 6.05 -16.63 6.01
CA SER A 35 6.58 -16.95 4.67
C SER A 35 7.82 -17.80 4.91
N ASP A 36 7.65 -19.12 4.82
CA ASP A 36 8.56 -20.14 5.38
C ASP A 36 9.97 -20.19 4.75
N SER A 37 10.37 -19.18 3.96
CA SER A 37 11.76 -18.99 3.55
C SER A 37 12.20 -17.53 3.66
N SER A 38 13.48 -17.33 4.03
CA SER A 38 14.12 -16.02 4.00
C SER A 38 13.94 -15.35 2.62
N LEU A 39 14.11 -16.13 1.55
CA LEU A 39 13.98 -15.67 0.17
C LEU A 39 12.58 -15.13 -0.15
N THR A 40 11.51 -15.77 0.35
CA THR A 40 10.14 -15.25 0.14
C THR A 40 9.89 -13.96 0.92
N SER A 41 10.41 -13.86 2.15
CA SER A 41 10.33 -12.65 2.97
C SER A 41 11.02 -11.46 2.31
N GLU A 42 12.22 -11.66 1.74
CA GLU A 42 12.96 -10.61 1.04
C GLU A 42 12.27 -10.16 -0.24
N ARG A 43 11.75 -11.09 -1.06
CA ARG A 43 10.98 -10.75 -2.27
C ARG A 43 9.76 -9.89 -1.95
N VAL A 44 9.02 -10.24 -0.89
CA VAL A 44 7.88 -9.43 -0.44
C VAL A 44 8.37 -8.06 0.03
N GLY A 45 9.49 -8.00 0.77
CA GLY A 45 10.16 -6.75 1.16
C GLY A 45 10.46 -5.83 -0.03
N VAL A 46 10.96 -6.38 -1.14
CA VAL A 46 11.19 -5.62 -2.37
C VAL A 46 9.88 -5.10 -2.96
N ILE A 47 8.84 -5.91 -3.04
CA ILE A 47 7.54 -5.52 -3.62
C ILE A 47 6.87 -4.41 -2.79
N ILE A 48 6.85 -4.53 -1.46
CA ILE A 48 6.24 -3.53 -0.57
C ILE A 48 7.00 -2.20 -0.57
N SER A 49 8.28 -2.19 -0.94
CA SER A 49 9.08 -0.95 -1.01
C SER A 49 8.61 -0.01 -2.12
N ASN A 50 7.95 -0.54 -3.16
CA ASN A 50 7.36 0.24 -4.23
C ASN A 50 5.87 0.47 -3.96
N ARG A 51 5.44 1.74 -3.90
CA ARG A 51 4.04 2.10 -3.61
C ARG A 51 3.05 1.46 -4.59
N LYS A 52 3.35 1.47 -5.90
CA LYS A 52 2.44 0.97 -6.92
C LYS A 52 2.34 -0.54 -6.88
N ASP A 53 3.47 -1.23 -6.80
CA ASP A 53 3.50 -2.69 -6.75
C ASP A 53 2.93 -3.23 -5.44
N SER A 54 3.12 -2.51 -4.33
CA SER A 54 2.50 -2.82 -3.04
C SER A 54 0.97 -2.77 -3.12
N VAL A 55 0.40 -1.81 -3.86
CA VAL A 55 -1.05 -1.73 -4.06
C VAL A 55 -1.52 -2.93 -4.88
N ASN A 56 -0.85 -3.22 -5.99
CA ASN A 56 -1.18 -4.37 -6.85
C ASN A 56 -1.15 -5.70 -6.09
N LEU A 57 -0.11 -5.92 -5.27
CA LEU A 57 0.00 -7.09 -4.40
C LEU A 57 -1.18 -7.15 -3.41
N ALA A 58 -1.49 -6.03 -2.75
CA ALA A 58 -2.58 -5.99 -1.79
C ALA A 58 -3.95 -6.25 -2.45
N GLU A 59 -4.17 -5.79 -3.67
CA GLU A 59 -5.37 -6.09 -4.46
C GLU A 59 -5.46 -7.58 -4.80
N ALA A 60 -4.37 -8.17 -5.31
CA ALA A 60 -4.32 -9.60 -5.62
C ALA A 60 -4.62 -10.45 -4.38
N VAL A 61 -4.05 -10.10 -3.23
CA VAL A 61 -4.31 -10.79 -1.95
C VAL A 61 -5.79 -10.66 -1.54
N ARG A 62 -6.40 -9.48 -1.72
CA ARG A 62 -7.84 -9.30 -1.43
C ARG A 62 -8.70 -10.17 -2.35
N SER A 63 -8.43 -10.16 -3.66
CA SER A 63 -9.16 -10.98 -4.63
C SER A 63 -9.04 -12.47 -4.31
N LEU A 64 -7.86 -12.93 -3.93
CA LEU A 64 -7.63 -14.32 -3.51
C LEU A 64 -8.48 -14.70 -2.28
N ARG A 65 -8.62 -13.81 -1.29
CA ARG A 65 -9.48 -14.04 -0.12
C ARG A 65 -10.97 -14.16 -0.48
N HIS A 66 -11.37 -13.60 -1.61
CA HIS A 66 -12.71 -13.75 -2.17
C HIS A 66 -12.84 -14.93 -3.14
N ASN A 67 -11.91 -15.90 -3.06
CA ASN A 67 -11.84 -17.08 -3.94
C ASN A 67 -11.72 -16.75 -5.43
N VAL A 68 -11.25 -15.55 -5.78
CA VAL A 68 -10.98 -15.16 -7.16
C VAL A 68 -9.52 -15.45 -7.47
N LYS A 69 -9.27 -16.19 -8.57
CA LYS A 69 -7.90 -16.37 -9.09
C LYS A 69 -7.31 -15.01 -9.40
N ALA A 70 -6.24 -14.66 -8.71
CA ALA A 70 -5.61 -13.35 -8.81
C ALA A 70 -4.13 -13.50 -9.15
N SER A 71 -3.69 -12.73 -10.13
CA SER A 71 -2.28 -12.49 -10.44
C SER A 71 -2.05 -10.99 -10.50
N PHE A 72 -0.83 -10.55 -10.23
CA PHE A 72 -0.47 -9.13 -10.29
C PHE A 72 0.85 -8.97 -11.04
N LYS A 73 0.99 -7.81 -11.69
CA LYS A 73 2.24 -7.42 -12.35
C LYS A 73 3.02 -6.47 -11.45
N VAL A 74 4.34 -6.63 -11.48
CA VAL A 74 5.30 -5.72 -10.84
C VAL A 74 6.03 -4.90 -11.90
N SER A 75 6.56 -3.73 -11.53
CA SER A 75 7.41 -2.96 -12.43
C SER A 75 8.70 -3.69 -12.79
N ASP A 76 9.32 -3.32 -13.92
CA ASP A 76 10.60 -3.91 -14.35
C ASP A 76 11.72 -3.68 -13.33
N SER A 77 11.69 -2.52 -12.64
CA SER A 77 12.64 -2.22 -11.56
C SER A 77 12.50 -3.17 -10.36
N THR A 78 11.27 -3.50 -9.97
CA THR A 78 10.97 -4.46 -8.89
C THR A 78 11.31 -5.88 -9.33
N LYS A 79 10.97 -6.25 -10.57
CA LYS A 79 11.32 -7.54 -11.18
C LYS A 79 12.83 -7.76 -11.22
N GLY A 80 13.61 -6.76 -11.63
CA GLY A 80 15.06 -6.83 -11.67
C GLY A 80 15.69 -7.08 -10.29
N LYS A 81 15.14 -6.47 -9.23
CA LYS A 81 15.58 -6.70 -7.86
C LYS A 81 15.24 -8.12 -7.37
N ILE A 82 14.02 -8.58 -7.62
CA ILE A 82 13.60 -9.96 -7.29
C ILE A 82 14.53 -10.98 -7.96
N ASN A 83 14.78 -10.83 -9.26
CA ASN A 83 15.62 -11.75 -10.03
C ASN A 83 17.07 -11.83 -9.51
N ARG A 84 17.59 -10.76 -8.90
CA ARG A 84 18.92 -10.78 -8.26
C ARG A 84 18.92 -11.62 -6.99
N LEU A 85 17.83 -11.56 -6.21
CA LEU A 85 17.67 -12.36 -5.00
C LEU A 85 17.56 -13.86 -5.31
N GLU A 86 16.97 -14.24 -6.45
CA GLU A 86 16.87 -15.67 -6.82
C GLU A 86 18.20 -16.30 -7.27
N LYS A 87 19.20 -15.48 -7.60
CA LYS A 87 20.52 -15.91 -8.08
C LYS A 87 21.59 -15.89 -6.99
N ALA A 88 21.28 -15.34 -5.83
CA ALA A 88 22.15 -15.27 -4.66
C ALA A 88 21.96 -16.53 -3.81
#